data_AF-A0A136LJB7-F1
#
_entry.id   AF-A0A136LJB7-F1
#
_cell.length_a   1.000
_cell.length_b   1.000
_cell.length_c   1.000
_cell.angle_alpha   90.00
_cell.angle_beta   90.00
_cell.angle_gamma   90.00
#
_symmetry.space_group_name_H-M   'P 1'
#
loop_
_entity.id
_entity.type
_entity.pdbx_description
1 polymer ?
#
loop_
_entity_poly.entity_id
_entity_poly.type
_entity_poly.pdbx_seq_one_letter_code
_entity_poly.pdbx_strand_id
1 'polypeptide(L)'
;MDRTVPKTGSEEIELYMRTYYSLLRSTHTIQLETLVEAHMAMESSLHVKARSPLPDISAIIYTSLRLPACIVDVNYVVLGQIEKSFLDARYPVNDWEQVYAPVRRRRMHFDGQHTLAVFIASRSDIDDLIPMLTAYQIEWNKLHLLLQSPGARTFLSQHIENAEPLNETRRAALAGILQVDEDDLRRLEIVWGKHLLPILSKMAAHKKQIACARSQVHWQITAALPPTGGMT
;
A
#
# COMPACT_ATOMS: atom_id res chain seq x y z
N MET A 1 42.08 -7.69 4.36
CA MET A 1 40.85 -8.38 4.78
C MET A 1 39.72 -7.79 3.97
N ASP A 2 39.36 -8.51 2.91
CA ASP A 2 38.36 -8.12 1.93
C ASP A 2 36.98 -8.11 2.61
N ARG A 3 36.34 -6.94 2.66
CA ARG A 3 34.99 -6.78 3.20
C ARG A 3 34.02 -6.95 2.05
N THR A 4 33.69 -8.19 1.72
CA THR A 4 32.59 -8.51 0.81
C THR A 4 31.29 -8.01 1.43
N VAL A 5 30.79 -6.87 0.93
CA VAL A 5 29.44 -6.38 1.18
C VAL A 5 28.46 -7.45 0.65
N PRO A 6 27.42 -7.85 1.39
CA PRO A 6 26.47 -8.85 0.91
C PRO A 6 25.79 -8.31 -0.35
N LYS A 7 26.01 -8.96 -1.49
CA LYS A 7 25.46 -8.53 -2.79
C LYS A 7 24.02 -8.97 -3.01
N THR A 8 23.56 -10.01 -2.31
CA THR A 8 22.26 -10.65 -2.52
C THR A 8 21.13 -9.64 -2.40
N GLY A 9 20.96 -8.96 -1.24
CA GLY A 9 19.87 -8.02 -1.02
C GLY A 9 19.76 -6.87 -2.05
N SER A 10 20.85 -6.51 -2.72
CA SER A 10 20.81 -5.52 -3.81
C SER A 10 20.19 -6.09 -5.09
N GLU A 11 20.45 -7.35 -5.41
CA GLU A 11 19.96 -8.01 -6.62
C GLU A 11 18.45 -8.24 -6.58
N GLU A 12 17.89 -8.64 -5.43
CA GLU A 12 16.43 -8.80 -5.31
C GLU A 12 15.70 -7.45 -5.35
N ILE A 13 16.28 -6.40 -4.75
CA ILE A 13 15.77 -5.02 -4.86
C ILE A 13 15.77 -4.59 -6.33
N GLU A 14 16.89 -4.73 -7.04
CA GLU A 14 17.00 -4.37 -8.46
C GLU A 14 16.05 -5.15 -9.35
N LEU A 15 15.87 -6.45 -9.07
CA LEU A 15 14.91 -7.29 -9.77
C LEU A 15 13.48 -6.80 -9.55
N TYR A 16 13.11 -6.49 -8.31
CA TYR A 16 11.79 -5.94 -7.99
C TYR A 16 11.54 -4.61 -8.70
N MET A 17 12.52 -3.69 -8.66
CA MET A 17 12.50 -2.43 -9.40
C MET A 17 12.27 -2.63 -10.89
N ARG A 18 13.11 -3.47 -11.52
CA ARG A 18 13.00 -3.78 -12.95
C ARG A 18 11.64 -4.40 -13.28
N THR A 19 11.06 -5.20 -12.39
CA THR A 19 9.77 -5.85 -12.58
C THR A 19 8.64 -4.83 -12.63
N TYR A 20 8.49 -3.97 -11.61
CA TYR A 20 7.40 -2.99 -11.63
C TYR A 20 7.62 -1.91 -12.70
N TYR A 21 8.86 -1.50 -12.99
CA TYR A 21 9.13 -0.58 -14.10
C TYR A 21 8.75 -1.20 -15.44
N SER A 22 9.07 -2.47 -15.65
CA SER A 22 8.73 -3.19 -16.88
C SER A 22 7.22 -3.26 -17.08
N LEU A 23 6.48 -3.61 -16.01
CA LEU A 23 5.02 -3.65 -16.01
C LEU A 23 4.46 -2.26 -16.34
N LEU A 24 4.92 -1.23 -15.63
CA LEU A 24 4.52 0.16 -15.85
C LEU A 24 5.03 0.74 -17.19
N ARG A 25 5.65 0.00 -18.11
CA ARG A 25 5.96 0.56 -19.45
C ARG A 25 4.71 0.76 -20.30
N SER A 26 3.66 -0.02 -20.06
CA SER A 26 2.41 0.09 -20.80
C SER A 26 1.36 0.92 -20.04
N THR A 27 0.31 1.35 -20.73
CA THR A 27 -0.88 1.97 -20.11
C THR A 27 -1.91 0.93 -19.67
N HIS A 28 -1.62 -0.36 -19.83
CA HIS A 28 -2.52 -1.40 -19.36
C HIS A 28 -2.56 -1.44 -17.84
N THR A 29 -3.71 -1.84 -17.34
CA THR A 29 -3.93 -2.08 -15.93
C THR A 29 -3.16 -3.32 -15.48
N ILE A 30 -2.48 -3.20 -14.35
CA ILE A 30 -1.65 -4.24 -13.76
C ILE A 30 -2.10 -4.48 -12.34
N GLN A 31 -2.40 -5.73 -12.02
CA GLN A 31 -2.76 -6.12 -10.66
C GLN A 31 -1.49 -6.13 -9.80
N LEU A 32 -1.49 -5.43 -8.66
CA LEU A 32 -0.35 -5.46 -7.73
C LEU A 32 -0.10 -6.86 -7.16
N GLU A 33 -1.08 -7.76 -7.25
CA GLU A 33 -0.91 -9.18 -6.92
C GLU A 33 0.28 -9.81 -7.67
N THR A 34 0.54 -9.40 -8.92
CA THR A 34 1.67 -9.93 -9.70
C THR A 34 3.04 -9.51 -9.16
N LEU A 35 3.08 -8.55 -8.24
CA LEU A 35 4.29 -8.04 -7.59
C LEU A 35 4.51 -8.63 -6.20
N VAL A 36 3.54 -9.37 -5.64
CA VAL A 36 3.59 -9.83 -4.24
C VAL A 36 4.80 -10.73 -3.98
N GLU A 37 5.02 -11.74 -4.81
CA GLU A 37 6.16 -12.66 -4.65
C GLU A 37 7.51 -11.93 -4.77
N ALA A 38 7.64 -11.06 -5.76
CA ALA A 38 8.86 -10.27 -5.94
C ALA A 38 9.08 -9.27 -4.79
N HIS A 39 8.01 -8.70 -4.23
CA HIS A 39 8.07 -7.82 -3.06
C HIS A 39 8.51 -8.58 -1.81
N MET A 40 7.99 -9.79 -1.59
CA MET A 40 8.42 -10.67 -0.51
C MET A 40 9.87 -11.12 -0.68
N ALA A 41 10.32 -11.34 -1.93
CA ALA A 41 11.69 -11.71 -2.25
C ALA A 41 12.71 -10.60 -1.98
N MET A 42 12.31 -9.34 -2.16
CA MET A 42 13.14 -8.18 -1.87
C MET A 42 13.49 -8.01 -0.38
N GLU A 43 12.75 -8.62 0.54
CA GLU A 43 13.00 -8.56 1.99
C GLU A 43 13.13 -7.11 2.51
N SER A 44 12.14 -6.27 2.18
CA SER A 44 12.12 -4.86 2.59
C SER A 44 12.22 -4.68 4.10
N SER A 45 13.10 -3.79 4.55
CA SER A 45 13.20 -3.38 5.96
C SER A 45 11.95 -2.68 6.49
N LEU A 46 11.09 -2.17 5.59
CA LEU A 46 9.81 -1.52 5.95
C LEU A 46 8.65 -2.53 6.03
N HIS A 47 8.90 -3.80 5.71
CA HIS A 47 7.88 -4.85 5.67
C HIS A 47 8.50 -6.21 6.04
N VAL A 48 9.01 -6.27 7.27
CA VAL A 48 9.82 -7.38 7.79
C VAL A 48 9.04 -8.69 7.83
N LYS A 49 7.73 -8.63 8.13
CA LYS A 49 6.86 -9.81 8.18
C LYS A 49 6.19 -10.12 6.83
N ALA A 50 6.68 -9.61 5.69
CA ALA A 50 6.05 -9.81 4.38
C ALA A 50 5.74 -11.29 4.07
N ARG A 51 6.71 -12.20 4.25
CA ARG A 51 6.55 -13.65 4.06
C ARG A 51 5.82 -14.37 5.19
N SER A 52 5.66 -13.72 6.34
CA SER A 52 4.96 -14.31 7.48
C SER A 52 3.46 -14.40 7.20
N PRO A 53 2.76 -15.46 7.64
CA PRO A 53 1.30 -15.46 7.64
C PRO A 53 0.71 -14.46 8.66
N LEU A 54 1.50 -14.00 9.62
CA LEU A 54 1.08 -13.03 10.63
C LEU A 54 1.20 -11.58 10.13
N PRO A 55 0.31 -10.67 10.55
CA PRO A 55 0.39 -9.27 10.15
C PRO A 55 1.66 -8.55 10.61
N ASP A 56 2.16 -7.67 9.75
CA ASP A 56 3.13 -6.62 10.03
C ASP A 56 2.41 -5.31 10.38
N ILE A 57 2.14 -5.11 11.67
CA ILE A 57 1.46 -3.91 12.14
C ILE A 57 2.29 -2.65 11.88
N SER A 58 3.62 -2.75 11.87
CA SER A 58 4.47 -1.60 11.55
C SER A 58 4.36 -1.22 10.08
N ALA A 59 4.30 -2.20 9.16
CA ALA A 59 4.10 -1.93 7.73
C ALA A 59 2.71 -1.35 7.43
N ILE A 60 1.64 -1.88 8.03
CA ILE A 60 0.29 -1.35 7.78
C ILE A 60 0.11 0.06 8.37
N ILE A 61 0.74 0.37 9.51
CA ILE A 61 0.80 1.74 10.04
C ILE A 61 1.61 2.64 9.09
N TYR A 62 2.78 2.20 8.65
CA TYR A 62 3.65 2.96 7.76
C TYR A 62 2.93 3.39 6.48
N THR A 63 2.19 2.45 5.87
CA THR A 63 1.40 2.66 4.66
C THR A 63 0.17 3.53 4.93
N SER A 64 -0.56 3.31 6.03
CA SER A 64 -1.72 4.13 6.43
C SER A 64 -1.38 5.61 6.65
N LEU A 65 -0.16 5.90 7.11
CA LEU A 65 0.31 7.28 7.29
C LEU A 65 0.70 7.96 5.97
N ARG A 66 0.93 7.21 4.89
CA ARG A 66 1.45 7.72 3.59
C ARG A 66 0.47 7.55 2.43
N LEU A 67 -0.71 7.01 2.72
CA LEU A 67 -1.84 6.87 1.82
C LEU A 67 -3.01 7.70 2.36
N PRO A 68 -3.88 8.24 1.49
CA PRO A 68 -5.06 8.97 1.94
C PRO A 68 -6.06 7.99 2.58
N ALA A 69 -6.91 8.46 3.50
CA ALA A 69 -7.87 7.61 4.20
C ALA A 69 -8.83 6.85 3.25
N CYS A 70 -9.12 7.43 2.08
CA CYS A 70 -9.93 6.79 1.03
C CYS A 70 -9.27 5.54 0.41
N ILE A 71 -7.98 5.26 0.66
CA ILE A 71 -7.28 4.06 0.15
C ILE A 71 -8.01 2.76 0.49
N VAL A 72 -8.75 2.77 1.60
CA VAL A 72 -9.62 1.69 2.06
C VAL A 72 -10.63 1.29 0.97
N ASP A 73 -11.14 2.26 0.20
CA ASP A 73 -12.14 2.08 -0.87
C ASP A 73 -11.53 2.02 -2.28
N VAL A 74 -10.26 2.41 -2.42
CA VAL A 74 -9.56 2.44 -3.72
C VAL A 74 -9.16 1.04 -4.19
N ASN A 75 -9.61 0.63 -5.36
CA ASN A 75 -9.16 -0.59 -6.03
C ASN A 75 -8.36 -0.29 -7.31
N TYR A 76 -8.35 0.96 -7.75
CA TYR A 76 -7.66 1.36 -8.96
C TYR A 76 -6.83 2.63 -8.73
N VAL A 77 -5.55 2.57 -9.08
CA VAL A 77 -4.60 3.67 -8.93
C VAL A 77 -4.10 4.07 -10.32
N VAL A 78 -4.31 5.32 -10.69
CA VAL A 78 -3.84 5.87 -11.97
C VAL A 78 -2.69 6.82 -11.70
N LEU A 79 -1.57 6.60 -12.38
CA LEU A 79 -0.35 7.40 -12.24
C LEU A 79 -0.18 8.34 -13.43
N GLY A 80 0.11 9.61 -13.16
CA GLY A 80 0.33 10.61 -14.22
C GLY A 80 1.19 11.77 -13.73
N GLN A 81 1.83 12.51 -14.63
CA GLN A 81 2.71 13.63 -14.24
C GLN A 81 1.98 14.97 -14.23
N ILE A 82 1.09 15.15 -15.20
CA ILE A 82 0.36 16.40 -15.44
C ILE A 82 -1.11 16.11 -15.62
N GLU A 83 -1.94 17.10 -15.30
CA GLU A 83 -3.40 17.00 -15.38
C GLU A 83 -3.88 16.56 -16.77
N LYS A 84 -3.32 17.16 -17.83
CA LYS A 84 -3.63 16.82 -19.22
C LYS A 84 -3.51 15.31 -19.51
N SER A 85 -2.51 14.64 -18.94
CA SER A 85 -2.33 13.19 -19.16
C SER A 85 -3.50 12.36 -18.63
N PHE A 86 -4.09 12.78 -17.50
CA PHE A 86 -5.25 12.12 -16.93
C PHE A 86 -6.49 12.39 -17.78
N LEU A 87 -6.69 13.64 -18.21
CA LEU A 87 -7.80 14.02 -19.07
C LEU A 87 -7.77 13.29 -20.42
N ASP A 88 -6.61 13.20 -21.06
CA ASP A 88 -6.42 12.48 -22.32
C ASP A 88 -6.73 10.97 -22.15
N ALA A 89 -6.48 10.41 -20.96
CA ALA A 89 -6.82 9.04 -20.59
C ALA A 89 -8.26 8.88 -20.06
N ARG A 90 -9.11 9.91 -20.17
CA ARG A 90 -10.51 9.96 -19.73
C ARG A 90 -10.71 9.87 -18.20
N TYR A 91 -9.77 10.39 -17.43
CA TYR A 91 -9.93 10.60 -15.98
C TYR A 91 -10.09 12.11 -15.71
N PRO A 92 -11.32 12.59 -15.41
CA PRO A 92 -11.62 14.01 -15.17
C PRO A 92 -11.16 14.45 -13.77
N VAL A 93 -9.84 14.39 -13.53
CA VAL A 93 -9.23 14.65 -12.21
C VAL A 93 -9.45 16.09 -11.70
N ASN A 94 -9.81 17.01 -12.58
CA ASN A 94 -10.22 18.38 -12.24
C ASN A 94 -11.53 18.42 -11.43
N ASP A 95 -12.39 17.42 -11.61
CA ASP A 95 -13.68 17.30 -10.92
C ASP A 95 -13.60 16.37 -9.69
N TRP A 96 -12.45 15.73 -9.49
CA TRP A 96 -12.21 14.78 -8.41
C TRP A 96 -11.76 15.49 -7.12
N GLU A 97 -12.09 14.90 -5.97
CA GLU A 97 -11.72 15.45 -4.67
C GLU A 97 -10.21 15.34 -4.46
N GLN A 98 -9.56 16.46 -4.11
CA GLN A 98 -8.15 16.42 -3.74
C GLN A 98 -8.00 15.83 -2.33
N VAL A 99 -7.29 14.71 -2.23
CA VAL A 99 -7.09 13.96 -0.99
C VAL A 99 -5.63 13.99 -0.54
N TYR A 100 -5.42 13.82 0.77
CA TYR A 100 -4.10 13.94 1.39
C TYR A 100 -3.79 12.76 2.29
N ALA A 101 -2.52 12.34 2.29
CA ALA A 101 -1.99 11.44 3.30
C ALA A 101 -1.54 12.23 4.54
N PRO A 102 -1.58 11.63 5.75
CA PRO A 102 -1.05 12.26 6.96
C PRO A 102 0.41 12.71 6.84
N VAL A 103 1.24 11.91 6.18
CA VAL A 103 2.68 12.10 5.96
C VAL A 103 3.00 11.93 4.48
N ARG A 104 4.04 12.62 3.97
CA ARG A 104 4.46 12.62 2.55
C ARG A 104 3.35 13.11 1.63
N ARG A 105 3.28 14.43 1.43
CA ARG A 105 2.27 15.10 0.61
C ARG A 105 2.53 14.88 -0.90
N ARG A 106 2.02 13.79 -1.45
CA ARG A 106 1.85 13.63 -2.92
C ARG A 106 0.51 14.24 -3.33
N ARG A 107 0.45 14.91 -4.48
CA ARG A 107 -0.84 15.41 -5.02
C ARG A 107 -1.64 14.20 -5.49
N MET A 108 -2.82 14.01 -4.90
CA MET A 108 -3.71 12.88 -5.17
C MET A 108 -5.14 13.36 -5.30
N HIS A 109 -5.89 12.76 -6.21
CA HIS A 109 -7.29 13.07 -6.46
C HIS A 109 -8.12 11.78 -6.42
N PHE A 110 -9.24 11.77 -5.74
CA PHE A 110 -10.12 10.62 -5.56
C PHE A 110 -11.46 10.85 -6.27
N ASP A 111 -11.94 9.85 -7.01
CA ASP A 111 -13.21 9.90 -7.76
C ASP A 111 -14.46 9.79 -6.86
N GLY A 112 -14.28 9.64 -5.55
CA GLY A 112 -15.37 9.41 -4.60
C GLY A 112 -15.88 7.97 -4.56
N GLN A 113 -15.30 7.07 -5.35
CA GLN A 113 -15.77 5.68 -5.49
C GLN A 113 -14.66 4.67 -5.25
N HIS A 114 -13.67 4.59 -6.15
CA HIS A 114 -12.70 3.49 -6.18
C HIS A 114 -11.39 3.80 -6.93
N THR A 115 -11.27 4.99 -7.52
CA THR A 115 -10.11 5.38 -8.32
C THR A 115 -9.33 6.51 -7.65
N LEU A 116 -8.03 6.29 -7.47
CA LEU A 116 -7.10 7.30 -6.97
C LEU A 116 -6.13 7.70 -8.08
N ALA A 117 -6.21 8.95 -8.52
CA ALA A 117 -5.18 9.56 -9.36
C ALA A 117 -4.03 10.05 -8.48
N VAL A 118 -2.81 9.64 -8.82
CA VAL A 118 -1.59 10.03 -8.09
C VAL A 118 -0.65 10.75 -9.06
N PHE A 119 -0.30 11.98 -8.72
CA PHE A 119 0.64 12.78 -9.50
C PHE A 119 2.07 12.37 -9.16
N ILE A 120 2.82 11.96 -10.17
CA ILE A 120 4.21 11.48 -10.08
C ILE A 120 5.14 12.58 -10.59
N ALA A 121 5.96 13.14 -9.70
CA ALA A 121 6.94 14.17 -10.04
C ALA A 121 8.31 13.56 -10.40
N SER A 122 8.63 12.40 -9.85
CA SER A 122 9.95 11.77 -9.96
C SER A 122 9.89 10.24 -10.00
N ARG A 123 11.00 9.60 -10.37
CA ARG A 123 11.16 8.13 -10.30
C ARG A 123 11.00 7.63 -8.87
N SER A 124 11.58 8.36 -7.93
CA SER A 124 11.51 8.03 -6.50
C SER A 124 10.08 8.03 -5.96
N ASP A 125 9.15 8.77 -6.57
CA ASP A 125 7.73 8.67 -6.18
C ASP A 125 7.15 7.29 -6.54
N ILE A 126 7.55 6.71 -7.67
CA ILE A 126 7.16 5.35 -8.08
C ILE A 126 7.83 4.32 -7.18
N ASP A 127 9.13 4.50 -6.95
CA ASP A 127 9.96 3.61 -6.13
C ASP A 127 9.47 3.57 -4.66
N ASP A 128 8.76 4.60 -4.21
CA ASP A 128 8.11 4.62 -2.90
C ASP A 128 6.64 4.16 -2.96
N LEU A 129 5.88 4.58 -3.99
CA LEU A 129 4.44 4.28 -4.09
C LEU A 129 4.15 2.81 -4.37
N ILE A 130 4.83 2.18 -5.32
CA ILE A 130 4.51 0.81 -5.74
C ILE A 130 4.78 -0.20 -4.62
N PRO A 131 5.96 -0.18 -3.94
CA PRO A 131 6.18 -1.08 -2.82
C PRO A 131 5.22 -0.80 -1.67
N MET A 132 4.89 0.47 -1.40
CA MET A 132 3.96 0.85 -0.35
C MET A 132 2.53 0.33 -0.60
N LEU A 133 2.01 0.45 -1.82
CA LEU A 133 0.69 -0.11 -2.18
C LEU A 133 0.70 -1.64 -2.12
N THR A 134 1.79 -2.27 -2.55
CA THR A 134 1.95 -3.73 -2.50
C THR A 134 1.96 -4.22 -1.05
N ALA A 135 2.73 -3.57 -0.17
CA ALA A 135 2.74 -3.87 1.25
C ALA A 135 1.36 -3.69 1.90
N TYR A 136 0.66 -2.60 1.57
CA TYR A 136 -0.70 -2.36 2.06
C TYR A 136 -1.67 -3.49 1.64
N GLN A 137 -1.60 -3.93 0.38
CA GLN A 137 -2.43 -5.04 -0.10
C GLN A 137 -2.11 -6.36 0.61
N ILE A 138 -0.82 -6.70 0.78
CA ILE A 138 -0.39 -7.91 1.50
C ILE A 138 -0.96 -7.91 2.91
N GLU A 139 -0.76 -6.82 3.66
CA GLU A 139 -1.17 -6.73 5.06
C GLU A 139 -2.69 -6.68 5.23
N TRP A 140 -3.39 -5.97 4.34
CA TRP A 140 -4.84 -6.05 4.28
C TRP A 140 -5.30 -7.50 4.08
N ASN A 141 -4.68 -8.23 3.17
CA ASN A 141 -5.11 -9.59 2.83
C ASN A 141 -4.82 -10.59 3.95
N LYS A 142 -3.74 -10.41 4.73
CA LYS A 142 -3.51 -11.18 5.96
C LYS A 142 -4.59 -10.92 6.99
N LEU A 143 -4.90 -9.64 7.26
CA LEU A 143 -5.97 -9.27 8.18
C LEU A 143 -7.33 -9.80 7.71
N HIS A 144 -7.64 -9.69 6.41
CA HIS A 144 -8.85 -10.24 5.83
C HIS A 144 -9.02 -11.72 6.15
N LEU A 145 -7.95 -12.52 6.03
CA LEU A 145 -7.99 -13.96 6.36
C LEU A 145 -8.29 -14.21 7.83
N LEU A 146 -7.64 -13.49 8.75
CA LEU A 146 -7.87 -13.62 10.20
C LEU A 146 -9.30 -13.21 10.58
N LEU A 147 -9.83 -12.19 9.91
CA LEU A 147 -11.16 -11.66 10.10
C LEU A 147 -12.28 -12.59 9.57
N GLN A 148 -11.92 -13.66 8.84
CA GLN A 148 -12.90 -14.69 8.46
C GLN A 148 -13.29 -15.60 9.61
N SER A 149 -12.53 -15.62 10.71
CA SER A 149 -12.80 -16.49 11.85
C SER A 149 -14.16 -16.19 12.52
N PRO A 150 -14.84 -17.20 13.10
CA PRO A 150 -16.11 -16.98 13.82
C PRO A 150 -15.99 -15.98 14.97
N GLY A 151 -14.85 -15.98 15.66
CA GLY A 151 -14.53 -15.02 16.72
C GLY A 151 -14.46 -13.58 16.21
N ALA A 152 -13.77 -13.34 15.10
CA ALA A 152 -13.71 -12.02 14.46
C ALA A 152 -15.10 -11.52 14.03
N ARG A 153 -15.89 -12.37 13.38
CA ARG A 153 -17.24 -12.02 12.91
C ARG A 153 -18.15 -11.62 14.06
N THR A 154 -18.09 -12.37 15.16
CA THR A 154 -18.86 -12.10 16.39
C THR A 154 -18.40 -10.81 17.06
N PHE A 155 -17.09 -10.60 17.16
CA PHE A 155 -16.53 -9.39 17.73
C PHE A 155 -16.95 -8.14 16.94
N LEU A 156 -16.82 -8.17 15.61
CA LEU A 156 -17.20 -7.04 14.76
C LEU A 156 -18.71 -6.77 14.83
N SER A 157 -19.58 -7.78 14.79
CA SER A 157 -21.03 -7.57 14.85
C SER A 157 -21.49 -6.96 16.18
N GLN A 158 -20.81 -7.26 17.28
CA GLN A 158 -21.13 -6.72 18.61
C GLN A 158 -20.59 -5.30 18.84
N HIS A 159 -19.51 -4.91 18.14
CA HIS A 159 -18.77 -3.70 18.46
C HIS A 159 -18.74 -2.64 17.35
N ILE A 160 -19.14 -2.94 16.11
CA ILE A 160 -19.03 -1.97 15.00
C ILE A 160 -19.85 -0.69 15.19
N GLU A 161 -20.99 -0.78 15.87
CA GLU A 161 -21.87 0.38 16.16
C GLU A 161 -21.46 1.11 17.45
N ASN A 162 -20.55 0.54 18.24
CA ASN A 162 -20.05 1.20 19.44
C ASN A 162 -19.00 2.24 19.06
N ALA A 163 -19.32 3.52 19.28
CA ALA A 163 -18.39 4.63 19.07
C ALA A 163 -17.33 4.76 20.18
N GLU A 164 -17.46 4.00 21.27
CA GLU A 164 -16.55 4.03 22.40
C GLU A 164 -15.19 3.38 22.08
N PRO A 165 -14.07 3.96 22.54
CA PRO A 165 -12.75 3.33 22.44
C PRO A 165 -12.72 1.91 23.02
N LEU A 166 -11.82 1.08 22.50
CA LEU A 166 -11.64 -0.27 23.02
C LEU A 166 -11.15 -0.21 24.48
N ASN A 167 -11.92 -0.80 25.39
CA ASN A 167 -11.44 -1.08 26.74
C ASN A 167 -10.42 -2.24 26.71
N GLU A 168 -9.73 -2.48 27.82
CA GLU A 168 -8.64 -3.46 27.88
C GLU A 168 -9.09 -4.88 27.49
N THR A 169 -10.27 -5.30 27.94
CA THR A 169 -10.81 -6.63 27.62
C THR A 169 -11.10 -6.78 26.13
N ARG A 170 -11.71 -5.77 25.50
CA ARG A 170 -12.01 -5.80 24.05
C ARG A 170 -10.73 -5.72 23.22
N ARG A 171 -9.74 -4.94 23.68
CA ARG A 171 -8.42 -4.84 23.04
C ARG A 171 -7.71 -6.19 23.07
N ALA A 172 -7.59 -6.84 24.23
CA ALA A 172 -6.96 -8.14 24.36
C ALA A 172 -7.65 -9.21 23.48
N ALA A 173 -8.99 -9.19 23.44
CA ALA A 173 -9.75 -10.08 22.57
C ALA A 173 -9.46 -9.84 21.08
N LEU A 174 -9.46 -8.57 20.64
CA LEU A 174 -9.16 -8.21 19.25
C LEU A 174 -7.70 -8.53 18.87
N ALA A 175 -6.75 -8.30 19.77
CA ALA A 175 -5.34 -8.62 19.58
C ALA A 175 -5.16 -10.13 19.37
N GLY A 176 -5.82 -10.96 20.19
CA GLY A 176 -5.84 -12.41 20.02
C GLY A 176 -6.46 -12.86 18.69
N ILE A 177 -7.55 -12.23 18.25
CA ILE A 177 -8.20 -12.51 16.96
C ILE A 177 -7.26 -12.17 15.80
N LEU A 178 -6.61 -11.01 15.84
CA LEU A 178 -5.70 -10.52 14.81
C LEU A 178 -4.29 -11.13 14.91
N GLN A 179 -4.04 -11.97 15.92
CA GLN A 179 -2.74 -12.60 16.19
C GLN A 179 -1.59 -11.59 16.24
N VAL A 180 -1.82 -10.47 16.93
CA VAL A 180 -0.86 -9.38 17.13
C VAL A 180 -0.71 -9.09 18.61
N ASP A 181 0.42 -8.48 18.98
CA ASP A 181 0.64 -8.03 20.34
C ASP A 181 -0.29 -6.86 20.67
N GLU A 182 -0.68 -6.73 21.94
CA GLU A 182 -1.57 -5.65 22.37
C GLU A 182 -0.97 -4.26 22.12
N ASP A 183 0.35 -4.10 22.26
CA ASP A 183 1.04 -2.84 22.00
C ASP A 183 0.97 -2.45 20.53
N ASP A 184 1.08 -3.43 19.63
CA ASP A 184 0.90 -3.21 18.20
C ASP A 184 -0.55 -2.81 17.89
N LEU A 185 -1.54 -3.46 18.51
CA LEU A 185 -2.94 -3.06 18.38
C LEU A 185 -3.19 -1.64 18.91
N ARG A 186 -2.58 -1.25 20.04
CA ARG A 186 -2.67 0.13 20.57
C ARG A 186 -2.11 1.15 19.58
N ARG A 187 -0.97 0.84 18.94
CA ARG A 187 -0.39 1.72 17.90
C ARG A 187 -1.33 1.85 16.71
N LEU A 188 -1.99 0.77 16.31
CA LEU A 188 -2.98 0.80 15.23
C LEU A 188 -4.24 1.60 15.62
N GLU A 189 -4.72 1.44 16.85
CA GLU A 189 -5.80 2.24 17.45
C GLU A 189 -5.50 3.74 17.39
N ILE A 190 -4.27 4.15 17.71
CA ILE A 190 -3.86 5.56 17.66
C ILE A 190 -3.91 6.11 16.23
N VAL A 191 -3.48 5.31 15.24
CA VAL A 191 -3.37 5.76 13.84
C VAL A 191 -4.72 5.80 13.14
N TRP A 192 -5.58 4.79 13.35
CA TRP A 192 -6.89 4.73 12.72
C TRP A 192 -8.00 5.39 13.55
N GLY A 193 -7.81 5.55 14.86
CA GLY A 193 -8.76 6.17 15.78
C GLY A 193 -10.15 5.54 15.67
N LYS A 194 -11.16 6.40 15.56
CA LYS A 194 -12.57 6.00 15.39
C LYS A 194 -12.85 5.16 14.13
N HIS A 195 -11.92 5.11 13.18
CA HIS A 195 -12.06 4.34 11.95
C HIS A 195 -11.54 2.90 12.06
N LEU A 196 -10.95 2.48 13.18
CA LEU A 196 -10.41 1.14 13.37
C LEU A 196 -11.44 0.04 13.04
N LEU A 197 -12.58 0.01 13.74
CA LEU A 197 -13.61 -1.02 13.53
C LEU A 197 -14.26 -0.91 12.14
N PRO A 198 -14.60 0.29 11.62
CA PRO A 198 -15.04 0.43 10.23
C PRO A 198 -14.06 -0.11 9.19
N ILE A 199 -12.75 0.13 9.35
CA ILE A 199 -11.71 -0.39 8.45
C ILE A 199 -11.63 -1.91 8.55
N LEU A 200 -11.58 -2.46 9.77
CA LEU A 200 -11.56 -3.91 9.98
C LEU A 200 -12.82 -4.59 9.41
N SER A 201 -13.98 -3.94 9.49
CA SER A 201 -15.20 -4.44 8.86
C SER A 201 -15.09 -4.51 7.34
N LYS A 202 -14.54 -3.47 6.69
CA LYS A 202 -14.27 -3.48 5.25
C LYS A 202 -13.23 -4.54 4.87
N MET A 203 -12.19 -4.71 5.68
CA MET A 203 -11.22 -5.79 5.54
C MET A 203 -11.87 -7.16 5.65
N ALA A 204 -12.81 -7.35 6.58
CA ALA A 204 -13.53 -8.62 6.72
C ALA A 204 -14.43 -8.91 5.50
N ALA A 205 -15.03 -7.88 4.90
CA ALA A 205 -15.94 -8.02 3.77
C ALA A 205 -15.22 -8.41 2.47
N HIS A 206 -14.05 -7.81 2.19
CA HIS A 206 -13.38 -7.98 0.90
C HIS A 206 -11.86 -8.09 1.03
N LYS A 207 -11.26 -8.95 0.21
CA LYS A 207 -9.83 -8.91 -0.07
C LYS A 207 -9.49 -7.62 -0.80
N LYS A 208 -8.28 -7.09 -0.58
CA LYS A 208 -7.75 -5.98 -1.34
C LYS A 208 -7.13 -6.48 -2.63
N GLN A 209 -7.57 -5.89 -3.73
CA GLN A 209 -6.99 -6.10 -5.07
C GLN A 209 -6.81 -4.72 -5.69
N ILE A 210 -5.60 -4.19 -5.59
CA ILE A 210 -5.24 -2.90 -6.18
C ILE A 210 -4.69 -3.18 -7.56
N ALA A 211 -5.25 -2.48 -8.55
CA ALA A 211 -4.68 -2.42 -9.87
C ALA A 211 -4.10 -1.02 -10.13
N CYS A 212 -3.00 -0.97 -10.89
CA CYS A 212 -2.28 0.24 -11.20
C CYS A 212 -2.16 0.41 -12.71
N ALA A 213 -2.29 1.63 -13.20
CA ALA A 213 -2.06 1.97 -14.61
C ALA A 213 -1.41 3.34 -14.74
N ARG A 214 -0.81 3.60 -15.90
CA ARG A 214 -0.34 4.94 -16.27
C ARG A 214 -1.39 5.64 -17.10
N SER A 215 -1.54 6.94 -16.88
CA SER A 215 -2.33 7.83 -17.72
C SER A 215 -1.70 8.07 -19.10
N GLN A 216 -0.38 7.85 -19.24
CA GLN A 216 0.33 8.03 -20.52
C GLN A 216 1.57 7.15 -20.64
N VAL A 217 1.95 6.80 -21.87
CA VAL A 217 3.08 5.91 -22.19
C VAL A 217 4.43 6.57 -21.93
N HIS A 218 4.58 7.85 -22.29
CA HIS A 218 5.85 8.57 -22.16
C HIS A 218 5.80 9.47 -20.92
N TRP A 219 6.62 9.16 -19.92
CA TRP A 219 6.86 10.08 -18.81
C TRP A 219 8.18 10.81 -19.09
N GLN A 220 8.13 12.13 -19.08
CA GLN A 220 9.35 12.95 -19.08
C GLN A 220 9.87 13.02 -17.64
N ILE A 221 10.32 11.90 -17.08
CA ILE A 221 11.09 11.91 -15.84
C ILE A 221 12.56 11.97 -16.24
N THR A 222 13.07 13.17 -16.45
CA THR A 222 14.48 13.42 -16.77
C THR A 222 15.33 13.25 -15.50
N ALA A 223 16.22 12.26 -15.48
CA ALA A 223 17.56 12.37 -14.91
C ALA A 223 18.41 11.17 -15.33
N ALA A 224 19.55 11.48 -15.97
CA ALA A 224 20.63 10.62 -16.46
C ALA A 224 20.59 9.15 -15.98
N LEU A 225 20.60 8.23 -16.95
CA LEU A 225 21.18 6.90 -16.72
C LEU A 225 22.60 7.11 -16.17
N PRO A 226 23.01 6.46 -15.07
CA PRO A 226 24.44 6.39 -14.76
C PRO A 226 25.14 5.77 -15.98
N PRO A 227 26.29 6.31 -16.43
CA PRO A 227 26.98 5.76 -17.58
C PRO A 227 27.25 4.28 -17.32
N THR A 228 26.76 3.43 -18.22
CA THR A 228 27.16 2.04 -18.31
C THR A 228 28.68 2.00 -18.32
N GLY A 229 29.26 1.33 -17.33
CA GLY A 229 30.70 1.24 -17.15
C GLY A 229 31.39 0.91 -18.47
N GLY A 230 32.24 1.83 -18.92
CA GLY A 230 33.25 1.54 -19.92
C GLY A 230 34.29 0.65 -19.27
N MET A 231 34.32 -0.61 -19.67
CA MET A 231 35.49 -1.45 -19.48
C MET A 231 36.63 -0.87 -20.32
N THR A 232 37.72 -0.50 -19.67
CA THR A 232 39.08 -0.50 -20.22
C THR A 232 39.99 -1.11 -19.18
#